data_AF-A0A8H5YNH7-F1
#
_entry.id   AF-A0A8H5YNH7-F1
#
_cell.length_a   1.000
_cell.length_b   1.000
_cell.length_c   1.000
_cell.angle_alpha   90.00
_cell.angle_beta   90.00
_cell.angle_gamma   90.00
#
_symmetry.space_group_name_H-M   'P 1'
#
loop_
_entity.id
_entity.type
_entity.pdbx_description
1 polymer ?
#
loop_
_entity_poly.entity_id
_entity_poly.type
_entity_poly.pdbx_seq_one_letter_code
_entity_poly.pdbx_strand_id
1 'polypeptide(L)'
;MSGEIRTIARALRAASHNTLPNGDLTFLEIQGRRLIEKVYDLDELKDQRMVAAGLREDSTAAYAVAKERTFAVYIGDDSIIKVSEFDEDSEEWDEAELDGLGDVSVHDQGHLTVAGLPSMNLVLYQAPDGTIKTIKHDKEPGIWTEEFDIPGSAAIGTPIAGFSTNEALVVSFFGEDNKIHVHSRDFENGDWTEDTIPESSFDDTVDSIIVAKDKDSGKFEAYVLANNTVYNITKTGSRDTVGSFNRDGDFVPSTKAESGGCYSNNWGNYCGGGYRCYSGFVAADAIVPLVAHLDGDILWIN
;
A
#
# COMPACT_ATOMS: atom_id res chain seq x y z
N MET A 1 19.43 -0.42 -5.32
CA MET A 1 18.70 0.71 -4.70
C MET A 1 17.91 1.50 -5.75
N SER A 2 17.21 0.84 -6.68
CA SER A 2 16.80 1.56 -7.89
C SER A 2 15.79 0.89 -8.82
N GLY A 3 15.81 -0.42 -8.86
CA GLY A 3 14.59 -1.16 -9.14
C GLY A 3 13.59 -0.90 -8.02
N GLU A 4 14.06 -0.64 -6.79
CA GLU A 4 13.23 -0.13 -5.70
C GLU A 4 12.46 1.11 -6.15
N ILE A 5 13.14 2.08 -6.75
CA ILE A 5 12.51 3.31 -7.25
C ILE A 5 11.54 3.03 -8.41
N ARG A 6 11.88 2.14 -9.35
CA ARG A 6 10.93 1.75 -10.42
C ARG A 6 9.71 1.02 -9.86
N THR A 7 9.90 0.18 -8.86
CA THR A 7 8.83 -0.54 -8.17
C THR A 7 7.94 0.45 -7.40
N ILE A 8 8.53 1.42 -6.69
CA ILE A 8 7.80 2.51 -6.03
C ILE A 8 7.01 3.31 -7.05
N ALA A 9 7.63 3.68 -8.18
CA ALA A 9 6.93 4.42 -9.23
C ALA A 9 5.75 3.60 -9.80
N ARG A 10 5.95 2.31 -10.10
CA ARG A 10 4.86 1.41 -10.51
C ARG A 10 3.77 1.34 -9.44
N ALA A 11 4.13 1.18 -8.17
CA ALA A 11 3.20 1.11 -7.06
C ALA A 11 2.41 2.41 -6.85
N LEU A 12 3.02 3.57 -7.06
CA LEU A 12 2.35 4.87 -7.03
C LEU A 12 1.34 5.03 -8.16
N ARG A 13 1.59 4.41 -9.32
CA ARG A 13 0.68 4.50 -10.47
C ARG A 13 -0.40 3.42 -10.45
N ALA A 14 -0.12 2.29 -9.83
CA ALA A 14 -1.10 1.26 -9.55
C ALA A 14 -2.07 1.74 -8.47
N ALA A 15 -3.27 1.19 -8.45
CA ALA A 15 -4.20 1.38 -7.36
C ALA A 15 -3.69 0.67 -6.08
N SER A 16 -3.10 -0.51 -6.25
CA SER A 16 -2.48 -1.28 -5.18
C SER A 16 -1.56 -2.36 -5.73
N HIS A 17 -0.76 -2.97 -4.87
CA HIS A 17 0.13 -4.06 -5.23
C HIS A 17 0.18 -5.12 -4.13
N ASN A 18 0.50 -6.35 -4.52
CA ASN A 18 0.71 -7.46 -3.61
C ASN A 18 1.85 -8.36 -4.14
N THR A 19 2.40 -9.21 -3.29
CA THR A 19 3.39 -10.23 -3.68
C THR A 19 2.78 -11.61 -3.47
N LEU A 20 2.73 -12.41 -4.53
CA LEU A 20 2.23 -13.77 -4.49
C LEU A 20 3.20 -14.70 -3.73
N PRO A 21 2.75 -15.86 -3.23
CA PRO A 21 3.61 -16.82 -2.52
C PRO A 21 4.81 -17.31 -3.34
N ASN A 22 4.70 -17.29 -4.67
CA ASN A 22 5.77 -17.66 -5.59
C ASN A 22 6.81 -16.53 -5.82
N GLY A 23 6.58 -15.34 -5.26
CA GLY A 23 7.43 -14.15 -5.41
C GLY A 23 7.06 -13.22 -6.56
N ASP A 24 6.07 -13.57 -7.39
CA ASP A 24 5.57 -12.70 -8.45
C ASP A 24 4.90 -11.45 -7.86
N LEU A 25 5.07 -10.31 -8.52
CA LEU A 25 4.44 -9.04 -8.14
C LEU A 25 3.11 -8.89 -8.86
N THR A 26 2.08 -8.52 -8.12
CA THR A 26 0.75 -8.23 -8.67
C THR A 26 0.41 -6.77 -8.46
N PHE A 27 -0.20 -6.16 -9.46
CA PHE A 27 -0.66 -4.77 -9.41
C PHE A 27 -2.11 -4.70 -9.85
N LEU A 28 -2.93 -4.03 -9.04
CA LEU A 28 -4.24 -3.55 -9.45
C LEU A 28 -4.06 -2.26 -10.23
N GLU A 29 -4.51 -2.22 -11.47
CA GLU A 29 -4.50 -1.05 -12.33
C GLU A 29 -5.91 -0.69 -12.79
N ILE A 30 -6.22 0.59 -12.75
CA ILE A 30 -7.48 1.12 -13.25
C ILE A 30 -7.28 1.58 -14.69
N GLN A 31 -8.05 0.99 -15.59
CA GLN A 31 -8.01 1.29 -17.02
C GLN A 31 -9.40 1.75 -17.48
N GLY A 32 -9.62 3.07 -17.39
CA GLY A 32 -10.96 3.64 -17.53
C GLY A 32 -11.85 3.15 -16.39
N ARG A 33 -12.97 2.49 -16.72
CA ARG A 33 -13.94 1.96 -15.75
C ARG A 33 -13.77 0.47 -15.45
N ARG A 34 -12.54 -0.03 -15.59
CA ARG A 34 -12.18 -1.44 -15.40
C ARG A 34 -11.03 -1.55 -14.42
N LEU A 35 -11.12 -2.52 -13.53
CA LEU A 35 -10.03 -2.92 -12.65
C LEU A 35 -9.37 -4.16 -13.24
N ILE A 36 -8.05 -4.07 -13.41
CA ILE A 36 -7.24 -5.10 -14.02
C ILE A 36 -6.15 -5.50 -13.04
N GLU A 37 -5.97 -6.79 -12.82
CA GLU A 37 -4.79 -7.32 -12.15
C GLU A 37 -3.73 -7.64 -13.20
N LYS A 38 -2.49 -7.20 -12.96
CA LYS A 38 -1.32 -7.57 -13.76
C LYS A 38 -0.31 -8.29 -12.90
N VAL A 39 0.15 -9.46 -13.37
CA VAL A 39 1.13 -10.30 -12.70
C VAL A 39 2.47 -10.17 -13.39
N TYR A 40 3.52 -9.86 -12.64
CA TYR A 40 4.88 -9.67 -13.13
C TYR A 40 5.86 -10.64 -12.47
N ASP A 41 6.75 -11.18 -13.28
CA ASP A 41 8.01 -11.78 -12.83
C ASP A 41 9.11 -10.76 -12.96
N LEU A 42 9.46 -10.14 -11.84
CA LEU A 42 10.38 -9.00 -11.79
C LEU A 42 9.89 -7.84 -12.68
N ASP A 43 10.30 -7.82 -13.94
CA ASP A 43 9.98 -6.79 -14.94
C ASP A 43 9.14 -7.30 -16.12
N GLU A 44 8.91 -8.61 -16.24
CA GLU A 44 8.16 -9.21 -17.34
C GLU A 44 6.70 -9.42 -16.95
N LEU A 45 5.77 -8.89 -17.74
CA LEU A 45 4.34 -9.14 -17.58
C LEU A 45 4.04 -10.60 -17.95
N LYS A 46 3.68 -11.41 -16.97
CA LYS A 46 3.30 -12.82 -17.14
C LYS A 46 1.84 -12.99 -17.51
N ASP A 47 0.97 -12.27 -16.82
CA ASP A 47 -0.47 -12.48 -16.90
C ASP A 47 -1.25 -11.19 -16.63
N GLN A 48 -2.49 -11.13 -17.12
CA GLN A 48 -3.40 -10.02 -16.92
C GLN A 48 -4.84 -10.53 -16.82
N ARG A 49 -5.53 -10.15 -15.73
CA ARG A 49 -6.87 -10.62 -15.39
C ARG A 49 -7.84 -9.46 -15.20
N MET A 50 -9.09 -9.67 -15.59
CA MET A 50 -10.16 -8.73 -15.27
C MET A 50 -10.58 -8.95 -13.83
N VAL A 51 -10.62 -7.90 -13.02
CA VAL A 51 -11.05 -7.97 -11.61
C VAL A 51 -12.49 -7.47 -11.46
N ALA A 52 -12.79 -6.36 -12.13
CA ALA A 52 -14.12 -5.75 -12.09
C ALA A 52 -14.33 -4.78 -13.26
N ALA A 53 -15.59 -4.49 -13.56
CA ALA A 53 -16.01 -3.44 -14.47
C ALA A 53 -17.05 -2.54 -13.80
N GLY A 54 -17.28 -1.35 -14.35
CA GLY A 54 -18.23 -0.40 -13.76
C GLY A 54 -17.64 0.36 -12.57
N LEU A 55 -16.33 0.61 -12.60
CA LEU A 55 -15.69 1.47 -11.61
C LEU A 55 -16.10 2.93 -11.82
N ARG A 56 -16.10 3.69 -10.72
CA ARG A 56 -16.17 5.15 -10.79
C ARG A 56 -15.02 5.71 -11.62
N GLU A 57 -15.23 6.85 -12.26
CA GLU A 57 -14.11 7.63 -12.78
C GLU A 57 -13.23 8.08 -11.62
N ASP A 58 -11.91 8.11 -11.84
CA ASP A 58 -10.90 8.39 -10.81
C ASP A 58 -11.08 7.56 -9.53
N SER A 59 -11.54 6.32 -9.70
CA SER A 59 -11.66 5.35 -8.60
C SER A 59 -10.29 5.00 -8.05
N THR A 60 -10.30 4.43 -6.85
CA THR A 60 -9.18 3.69 -6.26
C THR A 60 -9.60 2.26 -5.99
N ALA A 61 -8.59 1.40 -5.78
CA ALA A 61 -8.79 0.02 -5.39
C ALA A 61 -7.60 -0.45 -4.53
N ALA A 62 -7.82 -1.46 -3.68
CA ALA A 62 -6.77 -2.04 -2.88
C ALA A 62 -6.96 -3.53 -2.62
N TYR A 63 -5.85 -4.26 -2.53
CA TYR A 63 -5.89 -5.66 -2.10
C TYR A 63 -6.20 -5.76 -0.61
N ALA A 64 -7.05 -6.71 -0.23
CA ALA A 64 -7.20 -7.19 1.14
C ALA A 64 -6.95 -8.69 1.17
N VAL A 65 -5.93 -9.14 1.91
CA VAL A 65 -5.51 -10.55 1.93
C VAL A 65 -5.94 -11.20 3.25
N ALA A 66 -6.65 -12.32 3.18
CA ALA A 66 -7.16 -13.07 4.33
C ALA A 66 -6.80 -14.55 4.22
N LYS A 67 -5.63 -14.92 4.77
CA LYS A 67 -5.05 -16.27 4.65
C LYS A 67 -4.83 -16.65 3.18
N GLU A 68 -5.62 -17.60 2.68
CA GLU A 68 -5.59 -18.09 1.29
C GLU A 68 -6.57 -17.31 0.39
N ARG A 69 -7.40 -16.43 0.97
CA ARG A 69 -8.36 -15.61 0.23
C ARG A 69 -7.73 -14.27 -0.12
N THR A 70 -7.92 -13.81 -1.36
CA THR A 70 -7.48 -12.49 -1.81
C THR A 70 -8.68 -11.73 -2.35
N PHE A 71 -8.87 -10.52 -1.83
CA PHE A 71 -9.93 -9.60 -2.27
C PHE A 71 -9.32 -8.38 -2.95
N ALA A 72 -10.04 -7.85 -3.92
CA ALA A 72 -9.85 -6.51 -4.45
C ALA A 72 -11.03 -5.66 -3.98
N VAL A 73 -10.75 -4.65 -3.17
CA VAL A 73 -11.73 -3.67 -2.69
C VAL A 73 -11.65 -2.45 -3.60
N TYR A 74 -12.77 -1.96 -4.13
CA TYR A 74 -12.80 -0.85 -5.09
C TYR A 74 -14.07 -0.02 -4.98
N ILE A 75 -14.13 1.11 -5.70
CA ILE A 75 -15.29 2.00 -5.72
C ILE A 75 -16.07 1.79 -7.02
N GLY A 76 -17.32 1.35 -6.89
CA GLY A 76 -18.27 1.24 -7.99
C GLY A 76 -18.69 2.61 -8.53
N ASP A 77 -19.29 2.63 -9.72
CA ASP A 77 -19.76 3.85 -10.36
C ASP A 77 -20.95 4.55 -9.70
N ASP A 78 -21.55 3.89 -8.73
CA ASP A 78 -22.52 4.37 -7.77
C ASP A 78 -21.88 5.03 -6.54
N SER A 79 -20.55 5.19 -6.52
CA SER A 79 -19.77 5.66 -5.37
C SER A 79 -19.95 4.76 -4.13
N ILE A 80 -20.18 3.46 -4.33
CA ILE A 80 -20.29 2.46 -3.25
C ILE A 80 -19.05 1.57 -3.25
N ILE A 81 -18.56 1.18 -2.06
CA ILE A 81 -17.47 0.21 -1.93
C ILE A 81 -17.97 -1.18 -2.36
N LYS A 82 -17.21 -1.83 -3.25
CA LYS A 82 -17.45 -3.17 -3.77
C LYS A 82 -16.21 -4.04 -3.56
N VAL A 83 -16.41 -5.35 -3.59
CA VAL A 83 -15.33 -6.32 -3.45
C VAL A 83 -15.43 -7.40 -4.52
N SER A 84 -14.28 -7.78 -5.07
CA SER A 84 -14.13 -9.02 -5.85
C SER A 84 -13.21 -9.95 -5.07
N GLU A 85 -13.45 -11.25 -5.14
CA GLU A 85 -12.61 -12.29 -4.57
C GLU A 85 -11.95 -13.10 -5.68
N PHE A 86 -10.68 -13.44 -5.50
CA PHE A 86 -9.96 -14.32 -6.42
C PHE A 86 -10.27 -15.78 -6.11
N ASP A 87 -10.78 -16.51 -7.11
CA ASP A 87 -11.02 -17.94 -7.04
C ASP A 87 -9.79 -18.70 -7.60
N GLU A 88 -9.09 -19.42 -6.71
CA GLU A 88 -7.90 -20.19 -7.08
C GLU A 88 -8.21 -21.38 -8.01
N ASP A 89 -9.45 -21.91 -7.99
CA ASP A 89 -9.83 -23.06 -8.81
C ASP A 89 -10.04 -22.66 -10.29
N SER A 90 -10.64 -21.48 -10.52
CA SER A 90 -10.89 -20.94 -11.87
C SER A 90 -9.78 -20.00 -12.36
N GLU A 91 -8.92 -19.52 -11.47
CA GLU A 91 -7.94 -18.45 -11.70
C GLU A 91 -8.59 -17.13 -12.18
N GLU A 92 -9.85 -16.89 -11.79
CA GLU A 92 -10.63 -15.71 -12.15
C GLU A 92 -11.06 -14.91 -10.90
N TRP A 93 -11.52 -13.68 -11.12
CA TRP A 93 -12.06 -12.82 -10.07
C TRP A 93 -13.59 -12.80 -10.15
N ASP A 94 -14.24 -13.11 -9.03
CA ASP A 94 -15.69 -13.10 -8.89
C ASP A 94 -16.14 -11.96 -7.97
N GLU A 95 -17.32 -11.40 -8.24
CA GLU A 95 -17.94 -10.41 -7.34
C GLU A 95 -18.29 -11.08 -6.00
N ALA A 96 -17.92 -10.42 -4.90
CA ALA A 96 -18.17 -10.90 -3.55
C ALA A 96 -19.01 -9.87 -2.77
N GLU A 97 -19.65 -10.34 -1.70
CA GLU A 97 -20.46 -9.50 -0.82
C GLU A 97 -19.64 -9.02 0.39
N LEU A 98 -19.95 -7.82 0.89
CA LEU A 98 -19.45 -7.33 2.17
C LEU A 98 -20.26 -7.97 3.33
N ASP A 99 -20.09 -9.28 3.53
CA ASP A 99 -20.86 -10.04 4.52
C ASP A 99 -20.92 -9.37 5.90
N GLY A 100 -22.14 -9.06 6.36
CA GLY A 100 -22.40 -8.39 7.64
C GLY A 100 -22.46 -6.85 7.56
N LEU A 101 -22.20 -6.28 6.39
CA LEU A 101 -22.24 -4.84 6.14
C LEU A 101 -23.17 -4.53 4.95
N GLY A 102 -23.89 -3.41 5.02
CA GLY A 102 -24.67 -2.91 3.89
C GLY A 102 -23.83 -2.12 2.90
N ASP A 103 -24.50 -1.40 2.01
CA ASP A 103 -23.84 -0.47 1.08
C ASP A 103 -23.07 0.61 1.86
N VAL A 104 -21.78 0.77 1.52
CA VAL A 104 -20.93 1.82 2.10
C VAL A 104 -20.64 2.87 1.03
N SER A 105 -21.24 4.04 1.19
CA SER A 105 -21.02 5.18 0.30
C SER A 105 -19.66 5.85 0.54
N VAL A 106 -19.03 6.27 -0.53
CA VAL A 106 -17.78 7.04 -0.56
C VAL A 106 -18.08 8.44 -1.10
N HIS A 107 -17.31 9.45 -0.69
CA HIS A 107 -17.37 10.76 -1.33
C HIS A 107 -17.10 10.63 -2.84
N ASP A 108 -17.77 11.40 -3.70
CA ASP A 108 -17.65 11.28 -5.17
C ASP A 108 -16.23 11.49 -5.71
N GLN A 109 -15.40 12.20 -4.94
CA GLN A 109 -13.97 12.39 -5.21
C GLN A 109 -13.06 11.58 -4.26
N GLY A 110 -13.63 10.88 -3.29
CA GLY A 110 -12.92 10.23 -2.20
C GLY A 110 -12.14 8.99 -2.62
N HIS A 111 -10.99 8.76 -2.01
CA HIS A 111 -10.15 7.59 -2.27
C HIS A 111 -10.36 6.51 -1.20
N LEU A 112 -9.88 5.30 -1.48
CA LEU A 112 -9.76 4.21 -0.53
C LEU A 112 -8.39 3.53 -0.61
N THR A 113 -8.00 2.89 0.48
CA THR A 113 -6.83 1.99 0.55
C THR A 113 -7.08 0.90 1.60
N VAL A 114 -6.18 -0.07 1.72
CA VAL A 114 -6.27 -1.14 2.72
C VAL A 114 -4.97 -1.20 3.52
N ALA A 115 -5.11 -1.21 4.85
CA ALA A 115 -4.04 -1.58 5.77
C ALA A 115 -4.26 -3.03 6.24
N GLY A 116 -3.32 -3.91 5.94
CA GLY A 116 -3.37 -5.31 6.37
C GLY A 116 -2.77 -5.51 7.76
N LEU A 117 -3.50 -6.18 8.65
CA LEU A 117 -3.03 -6.64 9.96
C LEU A 117 -3.04 -8.18 10.02
N PRO A 118 -2.38 -8.81 11.02
CA PRO A 118 -2.36 -10.27 11.12
C PRO A 118 -3.75 -10.92 11.17
N SER A 119 -4.68 -10.35 11.95
CA SER A 119 -6.03 -10.89 12.16
C SER A 119 -7.13 -10.22 11.33
N MET A 120 -6.87 -9.06 10.73
CA MET A 120 -7.90 -8.27 10.05
C MET A 120 -7.32 -7.46 8.89
N ASN A 121 -8.16 -6.99 7.98
CA ASN A 121 -7.82 -5.90 7.07
C ASN A 121 -8.65 -4.68 7.44
N LEU A 122 -8.09 -3.49 7.32
CA LEU A 122 -8.79 -2.23 7.51
C LEU A 122 -8.87 -1.50 6.17
N VAL A 123 -10.07 -1.39 5.61
CA VAL A 123 -10.35 -0.52 4.47
C VAL A 123 -10.49 0.90 5.00
N LEU A 124 -9.63 1.79 4.54
CA LEU A 124 -9.63 3.21 4.88
C LEU A 124 -10.25 3.95 3.69
N TYR A 125 -11.27 4.77 3.91
CA TYR A 125 -11.95 5.46 2.82
C TYR A 125 -12.46 6.83 3.24
N GLN A 126 -12.63 7.74 2.27
CA GLN A 126 -13.25 9.04 2.52
C GLN A 126 -14.76 8.97 2.36
N ALA A 127 -15.49 9.11 3.46
CA ALA A 127 -16.95 9.09 3.50
C ALA A 127 -17.56 10.37 2.88
N PRO A 128 -18.86 10.40 2.54
CA PRO A 128 -19.51 11.53 1.86
C PRO A 128 -19.45 12.88 2.60
N ASP A 129 -19.18 12.87 3.92
CA ASP A 129 -18.98 14.07 4.72
C ASP A 129 -17.52 14.57 4.72
N GLY A 130 -16.62 13.90 3.99
CA GLY A 130 -15.20 14.21 3.88
C GLY A 130 -14.31 13.55 4.95
N THR A 131 -14.91 12.92 5.97
CA THR A 131 -14.15 12.22 7.02
C THR A 131 -13.52 10.94 6.50
N ILE A 132 -12.36 10.56 7.06
CA ILE A 132 -11.74 9.27 6.76
C ILE A 132 -12.27 8.25 7.76
N LYS A 133 -12.94 7.21 7.24
CA LYS A 133 -13.57 6.15 8.02
C LYS A 133 -12.93 4.81 7.74
N THR A 134 -13.26 3.83 8.58
CA THR A 134 -12.72 2.47 8.47
C THR A 134 -13.81 1.40 8.42
N ILE A 135 -13.62 0.44 7.51
CA ILE A 135 -14.30 -0.87 7.54
C ILE A 135 -13.26 -1.90 7.95
N LYS A 136 -13.59 -2.74 8.93
CA LYS A 136 -12.81 -3.91 9.30
C LYS A 136 -13.33 -5.14 8.58
N HIS A 137 -12.45 -5.86 7.90
CA HIS A 137 -12.66 -7.26 7.53
C HIS A 137 -11.94 -8.14 8.52
N ASP A 138 -12.69 -8.81 9.39
CA ASP A 138 -12.12 -9.82 10.28
C ASP A 138 -11.76 -11.07 9.46
N LYS A 139 -10.49 -11.48 9.41
CA LYS A 139 -10.07 -12.62 8.57
C LYS A 139 -10.68 -13.93 9.04
N GLU A 140 -11.08 -14.00 10.31
CA GLU A 140 -11.83 -15.11 10.89
C GLU A 140 -12.82 -14.56 11.92
N PRO A 141 -14.10 -14.36 11.56
CA PRO A 141 -14.86 -15.27 10.69
C PRO A 141 -15.05 -14.88 9.21
N GLY A 142 -14.43 -13.81 8.71
CA GLY A 142 -14.67 -13.31 7.34
C GLY A 142 -15.80 -12.26 7.27
N ILE A 143 -16.08 -11.56 8.38
CA ILE A 143 -17.17 -10.59 8.48
C ILE A 143 -16.62 -9.17 8.32
N TRP A 144 -17.40 -8.34 7.65
CA TRP A 144 -17.15 -6.92 7.46
C TRP A 144 -17.97 -6.10 8.45
N THR A 145 -17.33 -5.14 9.13
CA THR A 145 -18.01 -4.23 10.07
C THR A 145 -17.46 -2.82 9.95
N GLU A 146 -18.29 -1.80 10.18
CA GLU A 146 -17.78 -0.46 10.50
C GLU A 146 -16.96 -0.50 11.79
N GLU A 147 -15.93 0.34 11.87
CA GLU A 147 -15.06 0.38 13.04
C GLU A 147 -14.95 1.80 13.62
N PHE A 148 -13.85 2.51 13.38
CA PHE A 148 -13.59 3.84 13.93
C PHE A 148 -13.29 4.88 12.85
N ASP A 149 -13.43 6.15 13.21
CA ASP A 149 -13.05 7.27 12.35
C ASP A 149 -11.58 7.65 12.59
N ILE A 150 -10.88 8.07 11.53
CA ILE A 150 -9.53 8.62 11.65
C ILE A 150 -9.66 10.11 12.01
N PRO A 151 -9.01 10.59 13.08
CA PRO A 151 -9.07 12.01 13.46
C PRO A 151 -8.39 12.88 12.40
N GLY A 152 -8.75 14.16 12.37
CA GLY A 152 -8.15 15.17 11.49
C GLY A 152 -9.10 15.68 10.40
N SER A 153 -8.74 16.80 9.79
CA SER A 153 -9.50 17.41 8.69
C SER A 153 -8.88 17.05 7.35
N ALA A 154 -9.31 15.92 6.78
CA ALA A 154 -8.87 15.47 5.48
C ALA A 154 -9.38 16.39 4.36
N ALA A 155 -8.51 16.74 3.40
CA ALA A 155 -8.94 17.41 2.19
C ALA A 155 -9.86 16.49 1.36
N ILE A 156 -10.88 17.05 0.72
CA ILE A 156 -11.74 16.30 -0.19
C ILE A 156 -10.92 15.78 -1.38
N GLY A 157 -11.07 14.49 -1.67
CA GLY A 157 -10.34 13.79 -2.71
C GLY A 157 -8.85 13.60 -2.42
N THR A 158 -8.48 13.61 -1.15
CA THR A 158 -7.11 13.31 -0.74
C THR A 158 -6.75 11.84 -1.01
N PRO A 159 -5.54 11.55 -1.54
CA PRO A 159 -5.04 10.19 -1.57
C PRO A 159 -4.73 9.71 -0.14
N ILE A 160 -4.99 8.43 0.11
CA ILE A 160 -4.86 7.82 1.44
C ILE A 160 -3.78 6.74 1.39
N ALA A 161 -2.83 6.79 2.33
CA ALA A 161 -1.89 5.72 2.59
C ALA A 161 -2.17 5.11 3.97
N GLY A 162 -2.05 3.79 4.08
CA GLY A 162 -2.24 3.08 5.34
C GLY A 162 -1.30 1.88 5.44
N PHE A 163 -0.72 1.67 6.62
CA PHE A 163 0.04 0.47 6.95
C PHE A 163 0.04 0.22 8.45
N SER A 164 0.25 -1.02 8.87
CA SER A 164 0.46 -1.34 10.29
C SER A 164 1.94 -1.47 10.60
N THR A 165 2.31 -1.09 11.81
CA THR A 165 3.55 -1.50 12.47
C THR A 165 3.24 -2.60 13.50
N ASN A 166 4.22 -3.02 14.30
CA ASN A 166 3.94 -3.92 15.42
C ASN A 166 3.15 -3.25 16.56
N GLU A 167 3.14 -1.91 16.61
CA GLU A 167 2.64 -1.13 17.75
C GLU A 167 1.41 -0.30 17.40
N ALA A 168 1.25 0.08 16.13
CA ALA A 168 0.24 1.03 15.71
C ALA A 168 -0.22 0.83 14.27
N LEU A 169 -1.47 1.22 13.99
CA LEU A 169 -1.95 1.55 12.65
C LEU A 169 -1.47 2.95 12.30
N VAL A 170 -0.87 3.12 11.13
CA VAL A 170 -0.47 4.42 10.59
C VAL A 170 -1.33 4.72 9.37
N VAL A 171 -1.98 5.89 9.38
CA VAL A 171 -2.79 6.41 8.28
C VAL A 171 -2.27 7.78 7.89
N SER A 172 -2.16 8.06 6.60
CA SER A 172 -1.68 9.34 6.09
C SER A 172 -2.52 9.85 4.95
N PHE A 173 -2.77 11.15 4.95
CA PHE A 173 -3.52 11.84 3.92
C PHE A 173 -3.18 13.34 3.93
N PHE A 174 -3.47 14.04 2.84
CA PHE A 174 -3.46 15.50 2.84
C PHE A 174 -4.60 16.08 3.67
N GLY A 175 -4.27 16.99 4.57
CA GLY A 175 -5.24 17.82 5.28
C GLY A 175 -5.68 19.03 4.48
N GLU A 176 -6.69 19.75 4.98
CA GLU A 176 -7.19 21.01 4.38
C GLU A 176 -6.11 22.10 4.25
N ASP A 177 -5.03 22.01 5.03
CA ASP A 177 -3.87 22.91 4.95
C ASP A 177 -2.85 22.50 3.87
N ASN A 178 -3.20 21.53 3.02
CA ASN A 178 -2.40 21.01 1.92
C ASN A 178 -1.04 20.46 2.39
N LYS A 179 -1.03 19.69 3.48
CA LYS A 179 0.14 18.95 3.97
C LYS A 179 -0.24 17.52 4.27
N ILE A 180 0.73 16.61 4.19
CA ILE A 180 0.54 15.22 4.58
C ILE A 180 0.58 15.13 6.11
N HIS A 181 -0.57 14.80 6.70
CA HIS A 181 -0.70 14.45 8.10
C HIS A 181 -0.61 12.94 8.27
N VAL A 182 -0.02 12.51 9.38
CA VAL A 182 0.19 11.12 9.73
C VAL A 182 -0.46 10.86 11.07
N HIS A 183 -1.52 10.07 11.07
CA HIS A 183 -2.25 9.66 12.26
C HIS A 183 -1.82 8.25 12.64
N SER A 184 -1.30 8.08 13.85
CA SER A 184 -0.90 6.77 14.38
C SER A 184 -1.81 6.39 15.53
N ARG A 185 -2.50 5.24 15.40
CA ARG A 185 -3.34 4.65 16.46
C ARG A 185 -2.58 3.53 17.14
N ASP A 186 -2.28 3.70 18.41
CA ASP A 186 -1.65 2.69 19.24
C ASP A 186 -2.57 1.48 19.44
N PHE A 187 -2.04 0.26 19.28
CA PHE A 187 -2.82 -0.97 19.41
C PHE A 187 -3.06 -1.41 20.85
N GLU A 188 -2.28 -0.94 21.82
CA GLU A 188 -2.42 -1.30 23.24
C GLU A 188 -3.51 -0.47 23.92
N ASN A 189 -3.49 0.86 23.74
CA ASN A 189 -4.42 1.77 24.41
C ASN A 189 -5.48 2.37 23.48
N GLY A 190 -5.30 2.32 22.16
CA GLY A 190 -6.23 2.88 21.18
C GLY A 190 -6.13 4.39 20.98
N ASP A 191 -5.15 5.05 21.60
CA ASP A 191 -4.93 6.49 21.52
C ASP A 191 -4.36 6.88 20.15
N TRP A 192 -4.72 8.09 19.72
CA TRP A 192 -4.23 8.68 18.48
C TRP A 192 -3.11 9.68 18.75
N THR A 193 -2.10 9.64 17.89
CA THR A 193 -1.08 10.67 17.77
C THR A 193 -1.06 11.19 16.34
N GLU A 194 -0.61 12.43 16.17
CA GLU A 194 -0.55 13.12 14.88
C GLU A 194 0.85 13.71 14.68
N ASP A 195 1.35 13.59 13.45
CA ASP A 195 2.56 14.24 12.96
C ASP A 195 2.28 14.84 11.57
N THR A 196 3.09 15.80 11.14
CA THR A 196 2.99 16.38 9.80
C THR A 196 4.32 16.19 9.09
N ILE A 197 4.30 15.57 7.91
CA ILE A 197 5.52 15.39 7.12
C ILE A 197 6.00 16.77 6.62
N PRO A 198 7.25 17.18 6.89
CA PRO A 198 7.78 18.46 6.40
C PRO A 198 7.91 18.47 4.87
N GLU A 199 7.88 19.66 4.24
CA GLU A 199 7.99 19.81 2.78
C GLU A 199 6.95 19.02 1.96
N SER A 200 5.79 18.74 2.56
CA SER A 200 4.73 17.91 1.97
C SER A 200 3.62 18.68 1.25
N SER A 201 3.77 19.99 1.04
CA SER A 201 2.79 20.79 0.28
C SER A 201 3.08 20.80 -1.21
N PHE A 202 2.05 20.60 -2.03
CA PHE A 202 2.15 20.55 -3.48
C PHE A 202 1.19 21.57 -4.13
N ASP A 203 1.66 22.29 -5.15
CA ASP A 203 0.83 23.21 -5.92
C ASP A 203 0.00 22.48 -7.00
N ASP A 204 0.50 21.33 -7.46
CA ASP A 204 -0.17 20.44 -8.41
C ASP A 204 -1.10 19.44 -7.70
N THR A 205 -2.04 18.86 -8.46
CA THR A 205 -2.84 17.73 -7.99
C THR A 205 -1.94 16.53 -7.70
N VAL A 206 -2.12 15.95 -6.52
CA VAL A 206 -1.42 14.73 -6.09
C VAL A 206 -2.30 13.53 -6.42
N ASP A 207 -1.76 12.61 -7.21
CA ASP A 207 -2.46 11.41 -7.67
C ASP A 207 -2.40 10.29 -6.63
N SER A 208 -1.25 10.12 -5.97
CA SER A 208 -1.05 9.07 -4.98
C SER A 208 0.12 9.34 -4.04
N ILE A 209 0.08 8.66 -2.88
CA ILE A 209 1.13 8.70 -1.88
C ILE A 209 1.47 7.31 -1.37
N ILE A 210 2.74 7.10 -1.05
CA ILE A 210 3.24 5.99 -0.24
C ILE A 210 3.97 6.59 0.95
N VAL A 211 3.61 6.17 2.16
CA VAL A 211 4.28 6.61 3.39
C VAL A 211 4.89 5.41 4.08
N ALA A 212 6.11 5.57 4.58
CA ALA A 212 6.83 4.56 5.36
C ALA A 212 7.42 5.17 6.62
N LYS A 213 7.56 4.34 7.66
CA LYS A 213 8.23 4.70 8.92
C LYS A 213 9.55 3.96 9.04
N ASP A 214 10.64 4.70 9.19
CA ASP A 214 11.97 4.16 9.45
C ASP A 214 12.00 3.52 10.85
N LYS A 215 12.43 2.26 10.93
CA LYS A 215 12.41 1.48 12.18
C LYS A 215 13.34 2.02 13.26
N ASP A 216 14.48 2.57 12.85
CA ASP A 216 15.54 2.95 13.76
C ASP A 216 15.32 4.36 14.31
N SER A 217 14.91 5.29 13.44
CA SER A 217 14.71 6.70 13.78
C SER A 217 13.26 7.05 14.11
N GLY A 218 12.29 6.18 13.76
CA GLY A 218 10.86 6.44 13.89
C GLY A 218 10.32 7.52 12.95
N LYS A 219 11.15 8.07 12.07
CA LYS A 219 10.78 9.16 11.17
C LYS A 219 10.05 8.65 9.93
N PHE A 220 9.17 9.50 9.39
CA PHE A 220 8.45 9.20 8.17
C PHE A 220 9.23 9.62 6.92
N GLU A 221 9.08 8.81 5.87
CA GLU A 221 9.49 9.09 4.50
C GLU A 221 8.25 8.92 3.62
N ALA A 222 8.08 9.81 2.64
CA ALA A 222 6.96 9.74 1.71
C ALA A 222 7.42 9.77 0.25
N TYR A 223 6.77 8.98 -0.58
CA TYR A 223 6.84 9.10 -2.03
C TYR A 223 5.50 9.63 -2.53
N VAL A 224 5.55 10.61 -3.43
CA VAL A 224 4.37 11.33 -3.90
C VAL A 224 4.40 11.35 -5.42
N LEU A 225 3.31 10.92 -6.06
CA LEU A 225 3.09 11.11 -7.49
C LEU A 225 2.20 12.34 -7.68
N ALA A 226 2.74 13.37 -8.33
CA ALA A 226 2.00 14.57 -8.68
C ALA A 226 2.35 14.98 -10.11
N ASN A 227 1.33 15.15 -10.96
CA ASN A 227 1.48 15.56 -12.35
C ASN A 227 2.55 14.74 -13.10
N ASN A 228 2.45 13.41 -13.01
CA ASN A 228 3.40 12.44 -13.59
C ASN A 228 4.85 12.51 -13.05
N THR A 229 5.11 13.31 -12.02
CA THR A 229 6.44 13.42 -11.39
C THR A 229 6.41 12.70 -10.04
N VAL A 230 7.43 11.88 -9.79
CA VAL A 230 7.61 11.19 -8.52
C VAL A 230 8.58 12.00 -7.67
N TYR A 231 8.13 12.36 -6.48
CA TYR A 231 8.92 13.04 -5.46
C TYR A 231 9.20 12.09 -4.30
N ASN A 232 10.34 12.26 -3.66
CA ASN A 232 10.66 11.67 -2.37
C ASN A 232 10.79 12.79 -1.34
N ILE A 233 10.06 12.67 -0.25
CA ILE A 233 10.24 13.49 0.94
C ILE A 233 11.01 12.64 1.94
N THR A 234 12.29 12.98 2.11
CA THR A 234 13.21 12.20 2.92
C THR A 234 12.86 12.28 4.40
N LYS A 235 13.30 11.29 5.18
CA LYS A 235 13.25 11.32 6.65
C LYS A 235 13.97 12.51 7.30
N THR A 236 14.77 13.25 6.54
CA THR A 236 15.43 14.48 7.00
C THR A 236 14.66 15.76 6.66
N GLY A 237 13.56 15.64 5.92
CA GLY A 237 12.69 16.75 5.53
C GLY A 237 13.16 17.52 4.29
N SER A 238 13.89 16.86 3.38
CA SER A 238 14.13 17.38 2.03
C SER A 238 13.15 16.76 1.06
N ARG A 239 12.73 17.52 0.03
CA ARG A 239 11.95 17.00 -1.09
C ARG A 239 12.80 16.95 -2.35
N ASP A 240 13.00 15.75 -2.87
CA ASP A 240 13.83 15.47 -4.04
C ASP A 240 12.96 14.94 -5.20
N THR A 241 13.28 15.34 -6.43
CA THR A 241 12.63 14.78 -7.62
C THR A 241 13.31 13.47 -8.00
N VAL A 242 12.55 12.37 -7.95
CA VAL A 242 13.04 11.01 -8.19
C VAL A 242 12.98 10.65 -9.67
N GLY A 243 11.95 11.11 -10.37
CA GLY A 243 11.80 10.91 -11.81
C GLY A 243 10.41 11.30 -12.29
N SER A 244 10.09 10.94 -13.53
CA SER A 244 8.77 11.21 -14.11
C SER A 244 8.35 10.13 -15.09
N PHE A 245 7.05 10.01 -15.34
CA PHE A 245 6.50 9.17 -16.39
C PHE A 245 6.51 9.90 -17.73
N ASN A 246 7.01 9.23 -18.76
CA ASN A 246 6.95 9.74 -20.13
C ASN A 246 5.53 9.54 -20.73
N ARG A 247 5.34 10.00 -21.97
CA ARG A 247 4.04 9.88 -22.68
C ARG A 247 3.60 8.44 -22.95
N ASP A 248 4.56 7.52 -23.04
CA ASP A 248 4.31 6.10 -23.26
C ASP A 248 3.96 5.39 -21.93
N GLY A 249 4.09 6.10 -20.81
CA GLY A 249 3.82 5.59 -19.47
C GLY A 249 5.02 4.89 -18.83
N ASP A 250 6.22 5.02 -19.38
CA ASP A 250 7.43 4.48 -18.77
C ASP A 250 8.03 5.45 -17.76
N PHE A 251 8.47 4.91 -16.62
CA PHE A 251 9.17 5.71 -15.61
C PHE A 251 10.62 6.01 -16.04
N VAL A 252 10.97 7.30 -16.04
CA VAL A 252 12.28 7.84 -16.35
C VAL A 252 12.88 8.46 -15.07
N PRO A 253 13.91 7.83 -14.46
CA PRO A 253 14.54 8.37 -13.25
C PRO A 253 15.32 9.65 -13.54
N SER A 254 15.39 10.55 -12.56
CA SER A 254 16.13 11.83 -12.63
C SER A 254 17.63 11.63 -12.76
N THR A 255 18.17 10.53 -12.22
CA THR A 255 19.60 10.22 -12.24
C THR A 255 19.86 8.83 -12.82
N LYS A 256 21.04 8.63 -13.41
CA LYS A 256 21.43 7.38 -14.08
C LYS A 256 21.86 6.26 -13.12
N ALA A 257 21.96 6.53 -11.81
CA ALA A 257 22.57 5.61 -10.84
C ALA A 257 21.67 4.40 -10.48
N GLU A 258 20.56 4.21 -11.19
CA GLU A 258 19.43 3.51 -10.62
C GLU A 258 18.83 2.41 -11.54
N SER A 259 19.33 1.17 -11.43
CA SER A 259 18.61 -0.10 -11.76
C SER A 259 18.80 -1.29 -10.76
N GLY A 260 17.71 -1.91 -10.27
CA GLY A 260 17.65 -3.14 -9.42
C GLY A 260 16.99 -3.03 -8.00
N GLY A 261 16.00 -3.89 -7.70
CA GLY A 261 15.39 -4.13 -6.36
C GLY A 261 13.85 -4.04 -6.27
N CYS A 262 13.24 -4.62 -5.24
CA CYS A 262 11.80 -4.50 -4.93
C CYS A 262 11.62 -3.60 -3.70
N TYR A 263 10.60 -2.75 -3.68
CA TYR A 263 10.26 -1.97 -2.47
C TYR A 263 9.37 -2.81 -1.54
N SER A 264 9.84 -3.03 -0.32
CA SER A 264 9.02 -3.42 0.81
C SER A 264 8.95 -2.20 1.72
N ASN A 265 7.76 -1.74 2.10
CA ASN A 265 7.69 -0.89 3.29
C ASN A 265 8.35 -1.69 4.43
N ASN A 266 9.19 -1.07 5.26
CA ASN A 266 9.98 -1.78 6.26
C ASN A 266 9.12 -2.56 7.28
N TRP A 267 7.79 -2.41 7.23
CA TRP A 267 6.83 -3.05 8.11
C TRP A 267 5.99 -4.15 7.44
N GLY A 268 6.20 -4.42 6.15
CA GLY A 268 5.56 -5.50 5.41
C GLY A 268 4.07 -5.24 5.20
N ASN A 269 3.67 -4.94 3.96
CA ASN A 269 2.36 -5.39 3.51
C ASN A 269 2.42 -6.91 3.57
N TYR A 270 1.87 -7.47 4.64
CA TYR A 270 2.18 -8.82 5.10
C TYR A 270 1.79 -9.87 4.07
N CYS A 271 2.80 -10.57 3.54
CA CYS A 271 2.67 -11.75 2.70
C CYS A 271 2.05 -12.90 3.52
N GLY A 272 0.95 -13.49 3.04
CA GLY A 272 0.41 -14.71 3.60
C GLY A 272 1.33 -15.91 3.33
N GLY A 273 1.42 -16.84 4.29
CA GLY A 273 1.75 -18.23 4.00
C GLY A 273 3.21 -18.56 3.64
N GLY A 274 4.12 -18.44 4.60
CA GLY A 274 5.05 -19.53 4.84
C GLY A 274 6.32 -19.66 4.00
N TYR A 275 6.90 -18.64 3.37
CA TYR A 275 8.35 -18.64 3.07
C TYR A 275 8.99 -17.25 3.22
N ARG A 276 10.14 -17.25 3.89
CA ARG A 276 11.02 -16.14 4.32
C ARG A 276 11.02 -14.89 3.42
N CYS A 277 10.52 -13.76 3.94
CA CYS A 277 11.03 -12.46 3.56
C CYS A 277 12.49 -12.39 4.00
N TYR A 278 13.43 -12.31 3.05
CA TYR A 278 14.85 -12.15 3.36
C TYR A 278 15.05 -10.81 4.08
N SER A 279 15.37 -10.91 5.37
CA SER A 279 15.97 -9.80 6.10
C SER A 279 17.39 -9.56 5.60
N GLY A 280 17.70 -8.30 5.32
CA GLY A 280 19.08 -7.80 5.26
C GLY A 280 19.62 -7.58 3.85
N PHE A 281 19.62 -6.31 3.43
CA PHE A 281 20.78 -5.77 2.74
C PHE A 281 21.24 -4.51 3.47
N VAL A 282 22.22 -4.70 4.35
CA VAL A 282 23.15 -3.66 4.75
C VAL A 282 24.05 -3.41 3.54
N ALA A 283 24.22 -2.15 3.17
CA ALA A 283 25.12 -1.74 2.10
C ALA A 283 26.55 -2.25 2.33
N ALA A 284 27.20 -2.58 1.21
CA ALA A 284 28.55 -3.13 1.12
C ALA A 284 29.61 -2.30 1.86
N ASP A 285 30.52 -2.99 2.56
CA ASP A 285 31.95 -2.92 2.23
C ASP A 285 32.77 -4.02 2.93
N ALA A 286 33.81 -4.46 2.20
CA ALA A 286 35.02 -5.17 2.64
C ALA A 286 35.11 -6.72 2.66
N ILE A 287 35.80 -7.25 1.62
CA ILE A 287 36.93 -8.20 1.66
C ILE A 287 36.67 -9.71 1.96
N VAL A 288 36.76 -10.50 0.86
CA VAL A 288 37.18 -11.91 0.59
C VAL A 288 38.10 -12.60 1.65
N PRO A 289 38.27 -13.95 1.75
CA PRO A 289 37.32 -15.08 1.80
C PRO A 289 37.59 -16.06 3.00
N LEU A 290 36.73 -17.08 3.14
CA LEU A 290 37.00 -18.46 3.60
C LEU A 290 37.75 -18.69 4.93
N VAL A 291 37.11 -19.40 5.88
CA VAL A 291 37.64 -20.62 6.54
C VAL A 291 36.54 -21.20 7.44
N ALA A 292 36.44 -22.53 7.37
CA ALA A 292 35.55 -23.43 8.09
C ALA A 292 35.83 -23.51 9.61
N HIS A 293 35.14 -24.45 10.28
CA HIS A 293 35.21 -24.86 11.71
C HIS A 293 34.30 -24.06 12.64
N LEU A 294 33.47 -24.61 13.54
CA LEU A 294 33.31 -25.92 14.20
C LEU A 294 31.80 -26.11 14.53
N ASP A 295 31.19 -27.29 14.41
CA ASP A 295 31.15 -28.38 15.41
C ASP A 295 30.52 -27.99 16.76
N GLY A 296 29.53 -28.78 17.21
CA GLY A 296 29.21 -28.94 18.64
C GLY A 296 27.80 -28.57 19.08
N ASP A 297 26.88 -29.52 18.93
CA ASP A 297 26.16 -30.21 20.01
C ASP A 297 25.72 -29.50 21.31
N ILE A 298 24.55 -29.96 21.78
CA ILE A 298 23.99 -29.99 23.16
C ILE A 298 23.20 -28.75 23.63
N LEU A 299 22.17 -28.80 24.47
CA LEU A 299 21.12 -29.74 24.92
C LEU A 299 20.48 -29.02 26.13
N TRP A 300 19.16 -28.77 26.10
CA TRP A 300 18.15 -28.52 27.17
C TRP A 300 18.45 -27.82 28.51
N ILE A 301 17.32 -27.36 29.11
CA ILE A 301 16.90 -27.30 30.53
C ILE A 301 16.47 -25.84 30.86
N ASN A 302 15.26 -25.50 31.33
CA ASN A 302 14.06 -26.19 31.83
C ASN A 302 12.80 -25.60 31.20
#